data_AF-A0A4R1WEB6-F1
#
_entry.id   AF-A0A4R1WEB6-F1
#
_cell.length_a   1.000
_cell.length_b   1.000
_cell.length_c   1.000
_cell.angle_alpha   90.00
_cell.angle_beta   90.00
_cell.angle_gamma   90.00
#
_symmetry.space_group_name_H-M   'P 1'
#
loop_
_entity.id
_entity.type
_entity.pdbx_description
1 polymer ?
#
loop_
_entity_poly.entity_id
_entity_poly.type
_entity_poly.pdbx_seq_one_letter_code
_entity_poly.pdbx_strand_id
1 'polypeptide(L)'
;MRSDQIANPAAYQPWGFRDGVWAWGNPATPILTGSFGEMSLRPLGGKWVLTWFNAGDYRIDGIIMDTPTSNLYTAYRQTLIYGGAWGAEDDNHVAQLYGGYIIPGSTLSDMHLSVSQWKTDAGWPYRVMQFRVRGFG
;
A
#
# COMPACT_ATOMS: atom_id res chain seq x y z
N MET A 1 -21.22 5.91 0.50
CA MET A 1 -21.46 6.46 1.85
C MET A 1 -21.25 7.97 1.80
N ARG A 2 -22.11 8.76 2.46
CA ARG A 2 -21.94 10.22 2.60
C ARG A 2 -21.15 10.52 3.88
N SER A 3 -20.43 11.63 3.92
CA SER A 3 -19.50 11.97 5.02
C SER A 3 -20.16 11.98 6.41
N ASP A 4 -21.44 12.33 6.49
CA ASP A 4 -22.25 12.35 7.72
C ASP A 4 -22.64 10.94 8.24
N GLN A 5 -22.38 9.88 7.47
CA GLN A 5 -22.76 8.51 7.79
C GLN A 5 -21.58 7.60 8.16
N ILE A 6 -20.41 8.17 8.53
CA ILE A 6 -19.17 7.38 8.69
C ILE A 6 -19.23 6.34 9.80
N ALA A 7 -19.99 6.64 10.84
CA ALA A 7 -20.21 5.75 11.96
C ALA A 7 -21.35 4.73 11.72
N ASN A 8 -22.03 4.77 10.56
CA ASN A 8 -23.13 3.85 10.23
C ASN A 8 -22.64 2.74 9.29
N PRO A 9 -22.41 1.50 9.78
CA PRO A 9 -21.92 0.41 8.94
C PRO A 9 -22.85 0.06 7.76
N ALA A 10 -24.17 0.22 7.93
CA ALA A 10 -25.15 -0.07 6.89
C ALA A 10 -25.14 0.96 5.74
N ALA A 11 -24.49 2.12 5.93
CA ALA A 11 -24.37 3.14 4.89
C ALA A 11 -23.22 2.87 3.90
N TYR A 12 -22.33 1.92 4.21
CA TYR A 12 -21.21 1.54 3.35
C TYR A 12 -21.72 0.77 2.13
N GLN A 13 -21.22 1.13 0.95
CA GLN A 13 -21.56 0.45 -0.29
C GLN A 13 -20.31 -0.29 -0.78
N PRO A 14 -20.43 -1.59 -1.12
CA PRO A 14 -19.33 -2.33 -1.71
C PRO A 14 -19.04 -1.82 -3.13
N TRP A 15 -17.78 -1.91 -3.53
CA TRP A 15 -17.34 -1.79 -4.92
C TRP A 15 -17.12 -3.21 -5.46
N GLY A 16 -17.77 -3.54 -6.58
CA GLY A 16 -17.77 -4.93 -7.06
C GLY A 16 -17.99 -5.05 -8.55
N PHE A 17 -17.57 -6.18 -9.11
CA PHE A 17 -17.74 -6.54 -10.51
C PHE A 17 -18.90 -7.53 -10.66
N ARG A 18 -19.86 -7.20 -11.53
CA ARG A 18 -20.99 -8.07 -11.86
C ARG A 18 -21.45 -7.75 -13.27
N ASP A 19 -21.82 -8.78 -14.03
CA ASP A 19 -22.38 -8.65 -15.38
C ASP A 19 -21.53 -7.77 -16.32
N GLY A 20 -20.20 -7.89 -16.22
CA GLY A 20 -19.26 -7.16 -17.08
C GLY A 20 -18.91 -5.73 -16.63
N VAL A 21 -19.45 -5.25 -15.51
CA VAL A 21 -19.26 -3.86 -15.06
C VAL A 21 -18.87 -3.77 -13.58
N TRP A 22 -17.96 -2.84 -13.27
CA TRP A 22 -17.68 -2.41 -11.91
C TRP A 22 -18.67 -1.32 -11.49
N ALA A 23 -19.31 -1.49 -10.33
CA ALA A 23 -20.24 -0.50 -9.80
C ALA A 23 -20.33 -0.55 -8.27
N TRP A 24 -20.75 0.58 -7.68
CA TRP A 24 -21.14 0.63 -6.27
C TRP A 24 -22.41 -0.17 -6.05
N GLY A 25 -22.50 -0.90 -4.93
CA GLY A 25 -23.64 -1.75 -4.58
C GLY A 25 -23.60 -3.16 -5.18
N ASN A 26 -22.67 -3.45 -6.10
CA ASN A 26 -22.37 -4.83 -6.48
C ASN A 26 -21.72 -5.59 -5.31
N PRO A 27 -21.90 -6.92 -5.19
CA PRO A 27 -21.19 -7.71 -4.18
C PRO A 27 -19.68 -7.43 -4.20
N ALA A 28 -19.08 -7.24 -3.01
CA ALA A 28 -17.68 -6.88 -2.90
C ALA A 28 -16.81 -7.88 -3.67
N THR A 29 -15.97 -7.36 -4.58
CA THR A 29 -15.10 -8.17 -5.43
C THR A 29 -13.65 -7.78 -5.16
N PRO A 30 -12.72 -8.74 -4.96
CA PRO A 30 -11.31 -8.43 -4.81
C PRO A 30 -10.77 -7.60 -5.98
N ILE A 31 -10.21 -6.44 -5.67
CA ILE A 31 -9.62 -5.52 -6.66
C ILE A 31 -8.16 -5.86 -6.99
N LEU A 32 -7.54 -6.73 -6.20
CA LEU A 32 -6.22 -7.32 -6.39
C LEU A 32 -6.22 -8.73 -5.76
N THR A 33 -5.32 -9.60 -6.23
CA THR A 33 -5.06 -10.93 -5.67
C THR A 33 -3.64 -11.01 -5.10
N GLY A 34 -3.44 -11.87 -4.10
CA GLY A 34 -2.17 -12.00 -3.38
C GLY A 34 -2.34 -11.87 -1.86
N SER A 35 -1.22 -11.69 -1.15
CA SER A 35 -1.20 -11.54 0.31
C SER A 35 -0.79 -10.12 0.67
N PHE A 36 -1.70 -9.39 1.31
CA PHE A 36 -1.57 -7.96 1.58
C PHE A 36 -1.53 -7.70 3.08
N GLY A 37 -0.56 -6.88 3.52
CA GLY A 37 -0.45 -6.34 4.87
C GLY A 37 -0.22 -4.82 4.86
N GLU A 38 -0.46 -4.19 6.00
CA GLU A 38 -0.04 -2.81 6.31
C GLU A 38 -0.28 -1.76 5.20
N MET A 39 -1.47 -1.77 4.62
CA MET A 39 -1.80 -0.91 3.48
C MET A 39 -1.81 0.59 3.83
N SER A 40 -1.35 1.42 2.89
CA SER A 40 -1.43 2.88 2.95
C SER A 40 -1.97 3.44 1.64
N LEU A 41 -3.19 4.00 1.67
CA LEU A 41 -3.79 4.69 0.53
C LEU A 41 -3.81 6.20 0.80
N ARG A 42 -3.20 7.00 -0.09
CA ARG A 42 -3.18 8.46 0.02
C ARG A 42 -3.45 9.14 -1.33
N PRO A 43 -4.25 10.22 -1.36
CA PRO A 43 -4.20 11.15 -2.48
C PRO A 43 -2.85 11.88 -2.47
N LEU A 44 -2.19 11.97 -3.63
CA LEU A 44 -0.87 12.58 -3.80
C LEU A 44 -0.72 13.15 -5.21
N GLY A 45 -0.45 14.45 -5.34
CA GLY A 45 -0.19 15.08 -6.65
C GLY A 45 -1.32 14.92 -7.67
N GLY A 46 -2.59 14.92 -7.24
CA GLY A 46 -3.74 14.69 -8.13
C GLY A 46 -3.94 13.23 -8.56
N LYS A 47 -3.15 12.30 -8.01
CA LYS A 47 -3.29 10.85 -8.14
C LYS A 47 -3.66 10.22 -6.80
N TRP A 48 -3.90 8.93 -6.83
CA TRP A 48 -4.01 8.06 -5.67
C TRP A 48 -2.84 7.09 -5.65
N VAL A 49 -2.19 6.99 -4.51
CA VAL A 49 -1.06 6.08 -4.31
C VAL A 49 -1.44 5.07 -3.24
N LEU A 50 -1.33 3.79 -3.58
CA LEU A 50 -1.46 2.66 -2.67
C LEU A 50 -0.11 2.01 -2.47
N THR A 51 0.37 1.92 -1.24
CA THR A 51 1.50 1.07 -0.85
C THR A 51 1.04 -0.03 0.10
N TRP A 52 1.71 -1.17 0.08
CA TRP A 52 1.38 -2.29 0.97
C TRP A 52 2.57 -3.23 1.15
N PHE A 53 2.56 -3.98 2.24
CA PHE A 53 3.41 -5.16 2.38
C PHE A 53 2.85 -6.31 1.56
N ASN A 54 3.53 -6.65 0.46
CA ASN A 54 3.28 -7.84 -0.33
C ASN A 54 3.96 -9.02 0.36
N ALA A 55 3.20 -9.72 1.20
CA ALA A 55 3.71 -10.86 1.97
C ALA A 55 4.05 -12.06 1.08
N GLY A 56 3.42 -12.18 -0.10
CA GLY A 56 3.67 -13.28 -1.04
C GLY A 56 5.05 -13.20 -1.68
N ASP A 57 5.48 -11.98 -2.04
CA ASP A 57 6.79 -11.73 -2.66
C ASP A 57 7.82 -11.13 -1.67
N TYR A 58 7.44 -11.02 -0.39
CA TYR A 58 8.25 -10.45 0.69
C TYR A 58 8.87 -9.09 0.32
N ARG A 59 8.02 -8.11 0.00
CA ARG A 59 8.43 -6.76 -0.41
C ARG A 59 7.35 -5.73 -0.12
N ILE A 60 7.68 -4.44 -0.18
CA ILE A 60 6.71 -3.35 -0.20
C ILE A 60 6.54 -2.89 -1.65
N ASP A 61 5.32 -3.01 -2.16
CA ASP A 61 4.95 -2.57 -3.49
C ASP A 61 4.12 -1.27 -3.41
N GLY A 62 4.14 -0.51 -4.50
CA GLY A 62 3.34 0.68 -4.70
C GLY A 62 2.59 0.64 -6.03
N ILE A 63 1.39 1.22 -6.07
CA ILE A 63 0.61 1.48 -7.27
C ILE A 63 0.20 2.96 -7.33
N ILE A 64 0.25 3.55 -8.53
CA ILE A 64 -0.31 4.88 -8.84
C ILE A 64 -1.58 4.74 -9.66
N MET A 65 -2.62 5.47 -9.29
CA MET A 65 -3.95 5.44 -9.89
C MET A 65 -4.48 6.85 -10.14
N ASP A 66 -5.34 7.02 -11.14
CA ASP A 66 -6.04 8.29 -11.36
C ASP A 66 -7.18 8.50 -10.33
N THR A 67 -7.84 7.43 -9.94
CA THR A 67 -8.96 7.43 -8.97
C THR A 67 -8.89 6.21 -8.05
N PRO A 68 -9.54 6.21 -6.88
CA PRO A 68 -9.55 5.04 -5.97
C PRO A 68 -10.19 3.78 -6.58
N THR A 69 -11.03 3.96 -7.61
CA THR A 69 -11.76 2.86 -8.29
C THR A 69 -11.14 2.52 -9.65
N SER A 70 -9.93 3.00 -9.94
CA SER A 70 -9.18 2.61 -11.13
C SER A 70 -8.91 1.10 -11.15
N ASN A 71 -8.65 0.53 -12.33
CA ASN A 71 -8.32 -0.89 -12.45
C ASN A 71 -6.89 -1.16 -11.94
N LEU A 72 -6.77 -1.73 -10.75
CA LEU A 72 -5.48 -1.99 -10.11
C LEU A 72 -4.68 -3.14 -10.76
N TYR A 73 -5.31 -3.98 -11.59
CA TYR A 73 -4.61 -5.02 -12.35
C TYR A 73 -3.76 -4.45 -13.48
N THR A 74 -4.07 -3.24 -13.96
CA THR A 74 -3.37 -2.58 -15.07
C THR A 74 -2.70 -1.27 -14.65
N ALA A 75 -2.94 -0.80 -13.44
CA ALA A 75 -2.32 0.40 -12.91
C ALA A 75 -0.79 0.24 -12.79
N TYR A 76 -0.05 1.34 -12.95
CA TYR A 76 1.40 1.33 -12.83
C TYR A 76 1.80 0.86 -11.43
N ARG A 77 2.68 -0.16 -11.39
CA ARG A 77 3.13 -0.82 -10.16
C ARG A 77 4.64 -0.89 -10.14
N GLN A 78 5.22 -0.67 -8.96
CA GLN A 78 6.66 -0.81 -8.74
C GLN A 78 6.93 -1.37 -7.34
N THR A 79 7.97 -2.19 -7.21
CA THR A 79 8.55 -2.55 -5.90
C THR A 79 9.37 -1.40 -5.37
N LEU A 80 9.09 -0.99 -4.14
CA LEU A 80 9.70 0.18 -3.51
C LEU A 80 10.80 -0.23 -2.53
N ILE A 81 10.56 -1.30 -1.76
CA ILE A 81 11.50 -1.85 -0.77
C ILE A 81 11.41 -3.37 -0.85
N TYR A 82 12.56 -4.04 -0.80
CA TYR A 82 12.67 -5.49 -0.81
C TYR A 82 12.81 -6.02 0.61
N GLY A 83 12.27 -7.19 0.85
CA GLY A 83 12.62 -7.96 2.04
C GLY A 83 14.01 -8.56 1.90
N GLY A 84 14.74 -8.58 3.02
CA GLY A 84 16.08 -9.15 3.11
C GLY A 84 16.21 -10.17 4.24
N ALA A 85 17.39 -10.76 4.33
CA ALA A 85 17.81 -11.52 5.51
C ALA A 85 18.45 -10.58 6.54
N TRP A 86 18.37 -10.94 7.83
CA TRP A 86 19.11 -10.23 8.87
C TRP A 86 20.62 -10.29 8.59
N GLY A 87 21.29 -9.14 8.66
CA GLY A 87 22.70 -8.98 8.32
C GLY A 87 22.98 -8.74 6.83
N ALA A 88 21.95 -8.74 5.99
CA ALA A 88 22.03 -8.47 4.55
C ALA A 88 21.20 -7.24 4.14
N GLU A 89 20.83 -6.38 5.10
CA GLU A 89 20.14 -5.13 4.82
C GLU A 89 21.04 -4.12 4.12
N ASP A 90 20.45 -3.32 3.24
CA ASP A 90 21.12 -2.25 2.48
C ASP A 90 20.15 -1.08 2.22
N ASP A 91 20.45 -0.26 1.21
CA ASP A 91 19.68 0.93 0.84
C ASP A 91 18.20 0.64 0.52
N ASN A 92 17.86 -0.57 0.08
CA ASN A 92 16.48 -0.94 -0.25
C ASN A 92 16.07 -2.35 0.19
N HIS A 93 16.90 -3.09 0.92
CA HIS A 93 16.57 -4.37 1.54
C HIS A 93 16.44 -4.24 3.07
N VAL A 94 15.32 -4.72 3.60
CA VAL A 94 15.05 -4.68 5.05
C VAL A 94 14.61 -6.08 5.51
N ALA A 95 15.29 -6.62 6.52
CA ALA A 95 14.88 -7.90 7.12
C ALA A 95 13.62 -7.74 7.98
N GLN A 96 12.71 -8.70 7.93
CA GLN A 96 11.41 -8.69 8.60
C GLN A 96 10.70 -7.33 8.48
N LEU A 97 10.65 -6.80 7.25
CA LEU A 97 10.02 -5.53 6.98
C LEU A 97 8.49 -5.61 7.15
N TYR A 98 7.91 -4.51 7.62
CA TYR A 98 6.47 -4.26 7.64
C TYR A 98 6.21 -2.76 7.41
N GLY A 99 4.98 -2.42 7.03
CA GLY A 99 4.58 -1.04 6.78
C GLY A 99 4.73 -0.62 5.32
N GLY A 100 5.45 0.48 5.09
CA GLY A 100 5.42 1.19 3.81
C GLY A 100 4.44 2.36 3.82
N TYR A 101 4.28 3.03 4.96
CA TYR A 101 3.32 4.11 5.11
C TYR A 101 3.82 5.41 4.49
N ILE A 102 3.01 6.02 3.64
CA ILE A 102 3.34 7.28 2.97
C ILE A 102 3.36 8.41 4.00
N ILE A 103 4.49 9.11 4.12
CA ILE A 103 4.69 10.22 5.05
C ILE A 103 4.05 11.50 4.48
N PRO A 104 3.27 12.26 5.28
CA PRO A 104 2.72 13.55 4.87
C PRO A 104 3.80 14.51 4.36
N GLY A 105 3.49 15.27 3.30
CA GLY A 105 4.46 16.15 2.62
C GLY A 105 5.22 15.50 1.47
N SER A 106 5.06 14.18 1.26
CA SER A 106 5.53 13.49 0.06
C SER A 106 4.96 14.10 -1.23
N THR A 107 5.62 13.85 -2.35
CA THR A 107 5.12 14.10 -3.71
C THR A 107 5.29 12.85 -4.57
N LEU A 108 4.71 12.81 -5.78
CA LEU A 108 4.89 11.67 -6.69
C LEU A 108 6.37 11.48 -7.10
N SER A 109 7.06 12.59 -7.34
CA SER A 109 8.48 12.60 -7.72
C SER A 109 9.44 12.36 -6.54
N ASP A 110 8.97 12.58 -5.31
CA ASP A 110 9.76 12.52 -4.08
C ASP A 110 8.90 12.00 -2.93
N MET A 111 8.77 10.69 -2.84
CA MET A 111 7.91 10.01 -1.88
C MET A 111 8.73 9.53 -0.69
N HIS A 112 8.23 9.79 0.51
CA HIS A 112 8.85 9.33 1.75
C HIS A 112 8.00 8.25 2.39
N LEU A 113 8.63 7.14 2.77
CA LEU A 113 7.98 6.00 3.40
C LEU A 113 8.52 5.79 4.81
N SER A 114 7.61 5.46 5.73
CA SER A 114 7.94 4.87 7.02
C SER A 114 7.88 3.35 6.89
N VAL A 115 9.05 2.72 7.02
CA VAL A 115 9.24 1.27 6.91
C VAL A 115 9.85 0.78 8.22
N SER A 116 9.41 -0.39 8.61
CA SER A 116 9.45 -0.78 10.00
C SER A 116 10.06 -2.19 10.02
N GLN A 117 10.91 -2.48 11.00
CA GLN A 117 11.67 -3.74 11.09
C GLN A 117 11.66 -4.26 12.54
N TRP A 118 11.31 -5.54 12.68
CA TRP A 118 11.16 -6.15 14.00
C TRP A 118 11.72 -7.56 14.01
N LYS A 119 12.73 -7.77 14.86
CA LYS A 119 13.33 -9.09 15.11
C LYS A 119 12.45 -9.88 16.08
N THR A 120 11.52 -10.66 15.54
CA THR A 120 10.47 -11.29 16.35
C THR A 120 10.96 -12.43 17.24
N ASP A 121 12.04 -13.13 16.87
CA ASP A 121 12.63 -14.21 17.66
C ASP A 121 13.36 -13.69 18.92
N ALA A 122 14.00 -12.53 18.83
CA ALA A 122 14.70 -11.88 19.94
C ALA A 122 13.88 -10.78 20.64
N GLY A 123 12.77 -10.34 20.04
CA GLY A 123 11.99 -9.18 20.48
C GLY A 123 12.67 -7.83 20.25
N TRP A 124 13.91 -7.82 19.74
CA TRP A 124 14.74 -6.63 19.54
C TRP A 124 15.73 -6.81 18.37
N PRO A 125 15.95 -5.79 17.52
CA PRO A 125 15.34 -4.47 17.57
C PRO A 125 13.90 -4.46 17.03
N TYR A 126 13.10 -3.52 17.54
CA TYR A 126 11.98 -2.93 16.82
C TYR A 126 12.41 -1.52 16.43
N ARG A 127 12.41 -1.19 15.13
CA ARG A 127 12.76 0.15 14.65
C ARG A 127 11.91 0.58 13.47
N VAL A 128 11.83 1.90 13.31
CA VAL A 128 11.19 2.56 12.17
C VAL A 128 12.25 3.37 11.44
N MET A 129 12.28 3.24 10.11
CA MET A 129 13.24 3.86 9.21
C MET A 129 12.47 4.68 8.18
N GLN A 130 13.05 5.80 7.77
CA GLN A 130 12.52 6.61 6.68
C GLN A 130 13.26 6.27 5.39
N PHE A 131 12.52 5.90 4.36
CA PHE A 131 13.04 5.72 3.00
C PHE A 131 12.57 6.86 2.10
N ARG A 132 13.45 7.35 1.25
CA ARG A 132 13.15 8.35 0.23
C ARG A 132 13.16 7.67 -1.14
N VAL A 133 12.01 7.63 -1.79
CA VAL A 133 11.80 7.01 -3.09
C VAL A 133 11.63 8.10 -4.13
N ARG A 134 12.41 8.03 -5.21
CA ARG A 134 12.30 8.92 -6.37
C ARG A 134 12.06 8.10 -7.63
N GLY A 135 11.40 8.72 -8.61
CA GLY A 135 11.14 8.07 -9.91
C GLY A 135 10.02 7.03 -9.89
N PHE A 136 9.17 7.05 -8.86
CA PHE A 136 7.97 6.20 -8.83
C PHE A 136 6.82 6.79 -9.66
N GLY A 137 6.72 8.12 -9.77
CA GLY A 137 5.72 8.82 -10.58
C GLY A 137 6.22 10.15 -11.12
#